data_AF-A0A7K3W5R2-F1
#
_entry.id   AF-A0A7K3W5R2-F1
#
_cell.length_a   1.000
_cell.length_b   1.000
_cell.length_c   1.000
_cell.angle_alpha   90.00
_cell.angle_beta   90.00
_cell.angle_gamma   90.00
#
_symmetry.space_group_name_H-M   'P 1'
#
loop_
_entity.id
_entity.type
_entity.pdbx_description
1 polymer ?
#
loop_
_entity_poly.entity_id
_entity_poly.type
_entity_poly.pdbx_seq_one_letter_code
_entity_poly.pdbx_strand_id
1 'polypeptide(L)'
;MVPRHVAAVLTGLLVASGIGLLAGAFGDDRFWLRTLVFAACTVGPAYGLGWLLFVSGTVDPGPVTHPEESVEHDWWHRSAAGAFLDLLSVAGLGAAALAVTGLEVAATTVLMALLVLGFADVAVRFTVLSRRDA
;
A
#
# COMPACT_ATOMS: atom_id res chain seq x y z
N MET A 1 -5.02 -19.84 16.69
CA MET A 1 -4.47 -18.68 15.95
C MET A 1 -5.36 -18.29 14.77
N VAL A 2 -5.69 -19.20 13.85
CA VAL A 2 -6.58 -18.96 12.68
C VAL A 2 -7.87 -18.16 12.96
N PRO A 3 -8.70 -18.45 13.98
CA PRO A 3 -9.96 -17.72 14.19
C PRO A 3 -9.76 -16.23 14.51
N ARG A 4 -8.62 -15.87 15.15
CA ARG A 4 -8.30 -14.48 15.52
C ARG A 4 -7.85 -13.68 14.30
N HIS A 5 -7.11 -14.29 13.39
CA HIS A 5 -6.77 -13.68 12.10
C HIS A 5 -8.01 -13.48 11.23
N VAL A 6 -8.93 -14.46 11.20
CA VAL A 6 -10.21 -14.30 10.50
C VAL A 6 -11.00 -13.14 11.09
N ALA A 7 -11.09 -13.01 12.42
CA ALA A 7 -11.73 -11.87 13.07
C ALA A 7 -11.07 -10.52 12.71
N ALA A 8 -9.74 -10.46 12.66
CA ALA A 8 -9.00 -9.27 12.24
C ALA A 8 -9.31 -8.88 10.78
N VAL A 9 -9.31 -9.86 9.87
CA VAL A 9 -9.66 -9.64 8.44
C VAL A 9 -11.10 -9.16 8.30
N LEU A 10 -12.06 -9.82 8.96
CA LEU A 10 -13.47 -9.45 8.88
C LEU A 10 -13.71 -8.04 9.43
N THR A 11 -13.07 -7.69 10.54
CA THR A 11 -13.18 -6.36 11.14
C THR A 11 -12.57 -5.30 10.21
N GLY A 12 -11.41 -5.59 9.62
CA GLY A 12 -10.77 -4.70 8.66
C GLY A 12 -11.63 -4.45 7.42
N LEU A 13 -12.19 -5.52 6.84
CA LEU A 13 -13.10 -5.42 5.70
C LEU A 13 -14.38 -4.63 6.05
N LEU A 14 -14.94 -4.85 7.24
CA LEU A 14 -16.13 -4.14 7.70
C LEU A 14 -15.86 -2.65 7.88
N VAL A 15 -14.76 -2.28 8.54
CA VAL A 15 -14.38 -0.89 8.76
C VAL A 15 -14.07 -0.19 7.43
N ALA A 16 -13.28 -0.82 6.55
CA ALA A 16 -12.94 -0.25 5.24
C ALA A 16 -14.18 -0.09 4.35
N SER A 17 -15.08 -1.07 4.34
CA SER A 17 -16.35 -0.97 3.61
C SER A 17 -17.24 0.13 4.18
N GLY A 18 -17.30 0.28 5.51
CA GLY A 18 -18.02 1.37 6.17
C GLY A 18 -17.49 2.74 5.77
N ILE A 19 -16.17 2.93 5.81
CA ILE A 19 -15.53 4.19 5.37
C ILE A 19 -15.80 4.45 3.88
N GLY A 20 -15.68 3.42 3.05
CA GLY A 20 -16.01 3.50 1.63
C GLY A 20 -17.45 3.94 1.38
N LEU A 21 -18.43 3.29 2.01
CA LEU A 21 -19.85 3.62 1.86
C LEU A 21 -20.16 5.04 2.35
N LEU A 22 -19.57 5.44 3.48
CA LEU A 22 -19.67 6.82 3.97
C LEU A 22 -19.10 7.81 2.94
N ALA A 23 -17.92 7.54 2.38
CA ALA A 23 -17.31 8.37 1.34
C ALA A 23 -18.16 8.41 0.05
N GLY A 24 -18.77 7.29 -0.33
CA GLY A 24 -19.68 7.20 -1.47
C GLY A 24 -20.93 8.05 -1.29
N ALA A 25 -21.48 8.10 -0.08
CA ALA A 25 -22.66 8.91 0.25
C ALA A 25 -22.40 10.42 0.18
N PHE A 26 -21.14 10.87 0.19
CA PHE A 26 -20.80 12.26 -0.02
C PHE A 26 -20.77 12.59 -1.51
N GLY A 27 -21.84 13.24 -2.01
CA GLY A 27 -21.95 13.91 -3.32
C GLY A 27 -22.60 13.09 -4.43
N ASP A 28 -22.92 13.74 -5.56
CA ASP A 28 -24.08 13.30 -6.34
C ASP A 28 -23.83 12.21 -7.41
N ASP A 29 -22.68 12.21 -8.10
CA ASP A 29 -22.59 11.46 -9.38
C ASP A 29 -21.66 10.24 -9.48
N ARG A 30 -21.03 9.75 -8.40
CA ARG A 30 -20.01 8.68 -8.51
C ARG A 30 -19.91 7.82 -7.26
N PHE A 31 -21.05 7.35 -6.77
CA PHE A 31 -21.15 6.60 -5.50
C PHE A 31 -20.18 5.40 -5.47
N TRP A 32 -20.28 4.50 -6.46
CA TRP A 32 -19.50 3.26 -6.48
C TRP A 32 -18.00 3.48 -6.59
N LEU A 33 -17.58 4.45 -7.42
CA LEU A 33 -16.17 4.74 -7.62
C LEU A 33 -15.55 5.35 -6.35
N ARG A 34 -16.24 6.29 -5.71
CA ARG A 34 -15.81 6.85 -4.41
C ARG A 34 -15.73 5.77 -3.34
N THR A 35 -16.77 4.93 -3.25
CA THR A 35 -16.82 3.81 -2.31
C THR A 35 -15.62 2.88 -2.48
N LEU A 36 -15.35 2.45 -3.71
CA LEU A 36 -14.28 1.51 -4.00
C LEU A 36 -12.90 2.11 -3.71
N VAL A 37 -12.65 3.35 -4.12
CA VAL A 37 -11.35 4.02 -3.90
C VAL A 37 -11.06 4.17 -2.41
N PHE A 38 -12.02 4.69 -1.63
CA PHE A 38 -11.82 4.86 -0.19
C PHE A 38 -11.70 3.52 0.55
N ALA A 39 -12.51 2.52 0.19
CA ALA A 39 -12.38 1.18 0.77
C ALA A 39 -11.01 0.56 0.46
N ALA A 40 -10.55 0.64 -0.79
CA ALA A 40 -9.24 0.12 -1.20
C ALA A 40 -8.08 0.83 -0.49
N CYS A 41 -8.13 2.16 -0.36
CA CYS A 41 -7.09 2.91 0.35
C CYS A 41 -7.07 2.65 1.86
N THR A 42 -8.20 2.32 2.47
CA THR A 42 -8.32 2.16 3.94
C THR A 42 -8.22 0.71 4.41
N VAL A 43 -8.23 -0.28 3.51
CA VAL A 43 -8.20 -1.70 3.88
C VAL A 43 -6.98 -2.08 4.71
N GLY A 44 -5.80 -1.54 4.39
CA GLY A 44 -4.55 -1.81 5.11
C GLY A 44 -4.61 -1.34 6.57
N PRO A 45 -4.82 -0.03 6.83
CA PRO A 45 -5.01 0.49 8.18
C PRO A 45 -6.17 -0.18 8.94
N ALA A 46 -7.30 -0.45 8.27
CA ALA A 46 -8.45 -1.10 8.89
C ALA A 46 -8.14 -2.54 9.34
N TYR A 47 -7.41 -3.30 8.52
CA TYR A 47 -6.89 -4.60 8.92
C TYR A 47 -5.92 -4.48 10.10
N GLY A 48 -5.03 -3.48 10.09
CA GLY A 48 -4.13 -3.18 11.21
C GLY A 48 -4.88 -2.98 12.53
N LEU A 49 -6.00 -2.25 12.52
CA LEU A 49 -6.88 -2.11 13.69
C LEU A 49 -7.46 -3.45 14.14
N GLY A 50 -7.97 -4.27 13.22
CA GLY A 50 -8.44 -5.61 13.53
C GLY A 50 -7.35 -6.50 14.13
N TRP A 51 -6.14 -6.42 13.58
CA TRP A 51 -4.99 -7.16 14.10
C TRP A 51 -4.60 -6.70 15.51
N LEU A 52 -4.62 -5.39 15.78
CA LEU A 52 -4.36 -4.86 17.12
C LEU A 52 -5.39 -5.33 18.14
N LEU A 53 -6.67 -5.38 17.77
CA LEU A 53 -7.74 -5.82 18.68
C LEU A 53 -7.72 -7.33 18.94
N PHE A 54 -7.44 -8.14 17.91
CA PHE A 54 -7.64 -9.58 17.98
C PHE A 54 -6.34 -10.40 17.97
N VAL A 55 -5.18 -9.86 17.62
CA VAL A 55 -3.95 -10.68 17.45
C VAL A 55 -2.81 -10.20 18.35
N SER A 56 -2.64 -8.89 18.52
CA SER A 56 -1.50 -8.31 19.24
C SER A 56 -1.22 -8.95 20.61
N GLY A 57 -2.25 -9.07 21.47
CA GLY A 57 -2.10 -9.62 22.83
C GLY A 57 -1.86 -11.13 22.92
N THR A 58 -1.76 -11.84 21.79
CA THR A 58 -1.41 -13.28 21.75
C THR A 58 -0.01 -13.55 21.22
N VAL A 59 0.69 -12.53 20.76
CA VAL A 59 2.08 -12.63 20.36
C VAL A 59 2.91 -12.35 21.61
N ASP A 60 3.67 -13.34 22.08
CA ASP A 60 4.67 -13.11 23.11
C ASP A 60 5.82 -12.34 22.43
N PRO A 61 6.06 -11.05 22.75
CA PRO A 61 7.02 -10.26 21.99
C PRO A 61 8.44 -10.79 22.17
N GLY A 62 8.71 -11.52 23.26
CA GLY A 62 10.08 -11.68 23.75
C GLY A 62 10.74 -10.29 23.95
N PRO A 63 12.03 -10.26 24.29
CA PRO A 63 12.76 -9.00 24.30
C PRO A 63 13.08 -8.57 22.85
N VAL A 64 12.15 -7.86 22.20
CA VAL A 64 12.46 -7.12 20.96
C VAL A 64 13.20 -5.85 21.36
N THR A 65 14.52 -5.92 21.46
CA THR A 65 15.34 -4.77 21.87
C THR A 65 15.55 -3.75 20.76
N HIS A 66 15.53 -4.18 19.49
CA HIS A 66 15.78 -3.33 18.31
C HIS A 66 14.91 -3.77 17.11
N PRO A 67 13.61 -3.39 17.06
CA PRO A 67 12.71 -3.78 15.97
C PRO A 67 13.16 -3.26 14.58
N GLU A 68 13.91 -2.16 14.54
CA GLU A 68 14.55 -1.60 13.34
C GLU A 68 15.67 -2.48 12.77
N GLU A 69 16.25 -3.37 13.57
CA GLU A 69 17.25 -4.35 13.12
C GLU A 69 16.60 -5.65 12.60
N SER A 70 15.26 -5.69 12.50
CA SER A 70 14.57 -6.85 11.93
C SER A 70 14.85 -7.01 10.44
N VAL A 71 14.92 -8.27 9.98
CA VAL A 71 15.12 -8.59 8.56
C VAL A 71 13.99 -8.03 7.70
N GLU A 72 12.76 -7.97 8.23
CA GLU A 72 11.61 -7.39 7.56
C GLU A 72 11.75 -5.88 7.39
N HIS A 73 12.29 -5.18 8.39
CA HIS A 73 12.54 -3.75 8.29
C HIS A 73 13.62 -3.46 7.25
N ASP A 74 14.68 -4.26 7.22
CA ASP A 74 15.74 -4.15 6.22
C ASP A 74 15.24 -4.47 4.79
N TRP A 75 14.41 -5.50 4.61
CA TRP A 75 13.74 -5.76 3.32
C TRP A 75 12.88 -4.60 2.87
N TRP A 76 12.09 -4.03 3.78
CA TRP A 76 11.26 -2.86 3.49
C TRP A 76 12.14 -1.67 3.07
N HIS A 77 13.17 -1.37 3.85
CA HIS A 77 14.04 -0.22 3.60
C HIS A 77 14.81 -0.35 2.28
N ARG A 78 15.37 -1.54 2.00
CA ARG A 78 16.02 -1.85 0.71
C ARG A 78 15.03 -1.76 -0.45
N SER A 79 13.80 -2.23 -0.26
CA SER A 79 12.77 -2.20 -1.30
C SER A 79 12.34 -0.79 -1.65
N ALA A 80 12.05 0.03 -0.63
CA ALA A 80 11.64 1.42 -0.79
C ALA A 80 12.76 2.30 -1.36
N ALA A 81 13.99 2.17 -0.84
CA ALA A 81 15.12 2.94 -1.33
C ALA A 81 15.49 2.56 -2.78
N GLY A 82 15.39 1.26 -3.13
CA GLY A 82 15.66 0.77 -4.47
C GLY A 82 14.74 1.37 -5.54
N ALA A 83 13.45 1.56 -5.22
CA ALA A 83 12.45 2.06 -6.17
C ALA A 83 12.62 3.53 -6.57
N PHE A 84 13.42 4.31 -5.82
CA PHE A 84 13.58 5.74 -6.08
C PHE A 84 14.20 6.02 -7.45
N LEU A 85 15.31 5.37 -7.80
CA LEU A 85 15.99 5.60 -9.07
C LEU A 85 15.21 5.03 -10.25
N ASP A 86 14.44 3.97 -10.04
CA ASP A 86 13.58 3.38 -11.06
C ASP A 86 12.45 4.34 -11.41
N LEU A 87 11.77 4.90 -10.40
CA LEU A 87 10.76 5.94 -10.60
C LEU A 87 11.33 7.21 -11.22
N LEU A 88 12.50 7.66 -10.75
CA LEU A 88 13.15 8.86 -11.29
C LEU A 88 13.50 8.66 -12.77
N SER A 89 13.98 7.48 -13.13
CA SER A 89 14.34 7.12 -14.51
C SER A 89 13.09 7.05 -15.39
N VAL A 90 12.01 6.39 -14.94
CA VAL A 90 10.73 6.33 -15.66
C VAL A 90 10.13 7.72 -15.84
N ALA A 91 10.11 8.54 -14.79
CA ALA A 91 9.59 9.89 -14.85
C ALA A 91 10.42 10.79 -15.79
N GLY A 92 11.75 10.72 -15.71
CA GLY A 92 12.65 11.49 -16.56
C GLY A 92 12.54 11.11 -18.04
N LEU A 93 12.52 9.82 -18.35
CA LEU A 93 12.32 9.32 -19.71
C LEU A 93 10.93 9.67 -20.24
N GLY A 94 9.90 9.52 -19.41
CA GLY A 94 8.52 9.91 -19.75
C GLY A 94 8.41 11.41 -20.06
N ALA A 95 9.01 12.26 -19.22
CA ALA A 95 9.04 13.71 -19.45
C ALA A 95 9.78 14.08 -20.74
N ALA A 96 10.93 13.46 -21.03
CA ALA A 96 11.66 13.66 -22.27
C ALA A 96 10.83 13.25 -23.50
N ALA A 97 10.13 12.11 -23.44
CA ALA A 97 9.27 11.65 -24.52
C ALA A 97 8.09 12.60 -24.77
N LEU A 98 7.43 13.10 -23.72
CA LEU A 98 6.37 14.10 -23.84
C LEU A 98 6.87 15.41 -24.45
N ALA A 99 8.06 15.86 -24.04
CA ALA A 99 8.68 17.06 -24.59
C ALA A 99 9.01 16.94 -26.09
N VAL A 100 9.51 15.78 -26.53
CA VAL A 100 9.84 15.53 -27.95
C VAL A 100 8.59 15.38 -28.82
N THR A 101 7.56 14.70 -28.30
CA THR A 101 6.33 14.40 -29.06
C THR A 101 5.32 15.55 -29.04
N GLY A 102 5.43 16.47 -28.07
CA GLY A 102 4.44 17.52 -27.84
C GLY A 102 3.09 17.00 -27.31
N LEU A 103 3.05 15.76 -26.80
CA LEU A 103 1.84 15.18 -26.23
C LEU A 103 1.54 15.81 -24.87
N GLU A 104 0.29 16.23 -24.67
CA GLU A 104 -0.20 16.67 -23.37
C GLU A 104 -0.92 15.54 -22.65
N VAL A 105 -0.45 15.24 -21.44
CA VAL A 105 -1.07 14.25 -20.54
C VAL A 105 -1.41 14.95 -19.24
N ALA A 106 -2.62 14.69 -18.73
CA ALA A 106 -3.05 15.24 -17.45
C ALA A 106 -2.07 14.85 -16.33
N ALA A 107 -1.64 15.82 -15.53
CA ALA A 107 -0.70 15.61 -14.43
C ALA A 107 -1.20 14.55 -13.42
N THR A 108 -2.51 14.49 -13.21
CA THR A 108 -3.16 13.47 -12.37
C THR A 108 -2.94 12.06 -12.91
N THR A 109 -3.00 11.86 -14.23
CA THR A 109 -2.74 10.58 -14.88
C THR A 109 -1.28 10.16 -14.72
N VAL A 110 -0.35 11.09 -14.91
CA VAL A 110 1.10 10.83 -14.72
C VAL A 110 1.39 10.46 -13.28
N LEU A 111 0.87 11.22 -12.32
CA LEU A 111 1.06 10.94 -10.90
C LEU A 111 0.48 9.57 -10.50
N MET A 112 -0.72 9.24 -10.98
CA MET A 112 -1.33 7.93 -10.75
C MET A 112 -0.47 6.79 -11.31
N ALA A 113 0.06 6.94 -12.53
CA ALA A 113 0.92 5.95 -13.15
C ALA A 113 2.21 5.74 -12.33
N LEU A 114 2.86 6.82 -11.90
CA LEU A 114 4.07 6.76 -11.08
C LEU A 114 3.82 6.13 -9.70
N LEU A 115 2.69 6.46 -9.05
CA LEU A 115 2.33 5.86 -7.77
C LEU A 115 2.11 4.35 -7.91
N VAL A 116 1.32 3.92 -8.90
CA VAL A 116 1.05 2.49 -9.15
C VAL A 116 2.35 1.75 -9.46
N LEU A 117 3.21 2.32 -10.31
CA LEU A 117 4.49 1.72 -10.65
C LEU A 117 5.42 1.64 -9.43
N GLY A 118 5.45 2.67 -8.59
CA GLY A 118 6.24 2.70 -7.36
C GLY A 118 5.81 1.65 -6.35
N PHE A 119 4.51 1.54 -6.09
CA PHE A 119 3.99 0.50 -5.21
C PHE A 119 4.25 -0.91 -5.77
N ALA A 120 4.12 -1.09 -7.09
CA ALA A 120 4.40 -2.37 -7.74
C ALA A 120 5.87 -2.77 -7.62
N ASP A 121 6.81 -1.85 -7.87
CA ASP A 121 8.25 -2.11 -7.74
C ASP A 121 8.63 -2.47 -6.31
N VAL A 122 8.19 -1.66 -5.33
CA VAL A 122 8.43 -1.95 -3.90
C VAL A 122 7.86 -3.32 -3.53
N ALA A 123 6.63 -3.64 -3.93
CA ALA A 123 6.01 -4.93 -3.62
C ALA A 123 6.77 -6.10 -4.25
N VAL A 124 7.12 -6.02 -5.54
CA VAL A 124 7.89 -7.05 -6.22
C VAL A 124 9.25 -7.23 -5.56
N ARG A 125 9.99 -6.15 -5.33
CA ARG A 125 11.32 -6.18 -4.71
C ARG A 125 11.27 -6.75 -3.29
N PHE A 126 10.27 -6.36 -2.51
CA PHE A 126 10.05 -6.91 -1.16
C PHE A 126 9.79 -8.42 -1.21
N THR A 127 8.92 -8.89 -2.10
CA THR A 127 8.65 -10.32 -2.25
C THR A 127 9.86 -11.13 -2.74
N VAL A 128 10.73 -10.53 -3.56
CA VAL A 128 11.97 -11.17 -4.01
C VAL A 128 12.99 -11.24 -2.88
N LEU A 129 13.22 -10.15 -2.14
CA LEU A 129 14.16 -10.11 -1.03
C LEU A 129 13.75 -11.06 0.10
N SER A 130 12.48 -11.03 0.48
CA SER A 130 11.92 -11.93 1.51
C SER A 130 12.02 -13.41 1.13
N ARG A 131 12.04 -13.77 -0.16
CA ARG A 131 12.25 -15.17 -0.59
C ARG A 131 13.71 -15.56 -0.70
N ARG A 132 14.60 -14.60 -0.92
CA ARG A 132 16.03 -14.85 -1.09
C ARG A 132 16.75 -14.97 0.25
N ASP A 133 16.30 -14.18 1.23
CA ASP A 133 16.91 -14.07 2.54
C ASP A 133 16.16 -14.90 3.61
N ALA A 134 15.09 -15.63 3.24
CA ALA A 134 14.39 -16.61 4.08
C ALA A 134 14.99 -18.02 3.98
#